data_AF-A0A1V5XBX4-F1
#
_entry.id   AF-A0A1V5XBX4-F1
#
_cell.length_a   1.000
_cell.length_b   1.000
_cell.length_c   1.000
_cell.angle_alpha   90.00
_cell.angle_beta   90.00
_cell.angle_gamma   90.00
#
_symmetry.space_group_name_H-M   'P 1'
#
loop_
_entity.id
_entity.type
_entity.pdbx_description
1 polymer ?
#
loop_
_entity_poly.entity_id
_entity_poly.type
_entity_poly.pdbx_seq_one_letter_code
_entity_poly.pdbx_strand_id
1 'polypeptide(L)'
;MTSKIKQAAYKFLKEYKIKKLTLERITEIIRSQGYKIIRFGKAYNEKNIEILINGLELKGYVQAYSAFTYTDDKYRLVFLEDNISEDEALILLTHEEGHIYNGHFGETVIAGKNTLDEFEANEFTHYVINPTKISKATTLVSNHKVASIIVSIFVLFAIGVSIANPSMLKHQTYYGNYYVSPTGTRYHKEDCFYIRDKTTKGRVTKEDIEGRNLEPCKVCLPELRDDE
;
A
#
# COMPACT_ATOMS: atom_id res chain seq x y z
N MET A 1 3.13 21.48 -5.88
CA MET A 1 3.13 21.06 -7.31
C MET A 1 3.57 19.60 -7.45
N THR A 2 4.77 19.24 -6.99
CA THR A 2 5.31 17.86 -7.00
C THR A 2 4.31 16.78 -6.53
N SER A 3 3.50 17.05 -5.51
CA SER A 3 2.46 16.12 -5.04
C SER A 3 1.40 15.78 -6.12
N LYS A 4 0.97 16.74 -6.95
CA LYS A 4 -0.05 16.53 -7.98
C LYS A 4 0.50 15.69 -9.14
N ILE A 5 1.68 16.04 -9.66
CA ILE A 5 2.33 15.30 -10.75
C ILE A 5 2.69 13.88 -10.32
N LYS A 6 3.17 13.70 -9.09
CA LYS A 6 3.39 12.39 -8.51
C LYS A 6 2.11 11.55 -8.47
N GLN A 7 0.98 12.15 -8.10
CA GLN A 7 -0.33 11.47 -8.14
C GLN A 7 -0.74 11.14 -9.58
N ALA A 8 -0.52 12.04 -10.54
CA ALA A 8 -0.80 11.80 -11.95
C ALA A 8 0.02 10.63 -12.51
N ALA A 9 1.31 10.56 -12.20
CA ALA A 9 2.18 9.43 -12.57
C ALA A 9 1.70 8.11 -11.97
N TYR A 10 1.30 8.07 -10.69
CA TYR A 10 0.73 6.85 -10.10
C TYR A 10 -0.62 6.48 -10.69
N LYS A 11 -1.46 7.48 -11.02
CA LYS A 11 -2.72 7.25 -11.72
C LYS A 11 -2.45 6.63 -13.09
N PHE A 12 -1.51 7.18 -13.86
CA PHE A 12 -1.08 6.65 -15.16
C PHE A 12 -0.63 5.18 -15.05
N LEU A 13 0.29 4.89 -14.12
CA LEU A 13 0.78 3.53 -13.88
C LEU A 13 -0.36 2.55 -13.55
N LYS A 14 -1.34 2.99 -12.76
CA LYS A 14 -2.50 2.19 -12.38
C LYS A 14 -3.46 1.97 -13.55
N GLU A 15 -3.77 3.04 -14.28
CA GLU A 15 -4.70 3.06 -15.42
C GLU A 15 -4.23 2.09 -16.51
N TYR A 16 -2.95 2.17 -16.87
CA TYR A 16 -2.35 1.29 -17.88
C TYR A 16 -1.78 -0.01 -17.34
N LYS A 17 -1.98 -0.30 -16.04
CA LYS A 17 -1.55 -1.52 -15.33
C LYS A 17 -0.05 -1.82 -15.47
N ILE A 18 0.78 -0.79 -15.40
CA ILE A 18 2.23 -0.84 -15.62
C ILE A 18 2.93 -1.27 -14.33
N LYS A 19 3.65 -2.40 -14.38
CA LYS A 19 4.54 -2.85 -13.29
C LYS A 19 5.99 -2.42 -13.49
N LYS A 20 6.42 -2.43 -14.76
CA LYS A 20 7.71 -1.96 -15.28
C LYS A 20 7.40 -1.37 -16.65
N LEU A 21 7.82 -0.13 -16.89
CA LEU A 21 7.65 0.49 -18.20
C LEU A 21 8.74 -0.03 -19.16
N THR A 22 8.36 -0.29 -20.41
CA THR A 22 9.27 -0.63 -21.51
C THR A 22 9.01 0.30 -22.69
N LEU A 23 9.95 0.37 -23.63
CA LEU A 23 9.82 1.17 -24.84
C LEU A 23 8.61 0.73 -25.68
N GLU A 24 8.37 -0.57 -25.84
CA GLU A 24 7.18 -1.03 -26.57
C GLU A 24 5.91 -0.58 -25.85
N ARG A 25 5.87 -0.69 -24.52
CA ARG A 25 4.68 -0.38 -23.76
C ARG A 25 4.31 1.11 -23.80
N ILE A 26 5.29 2.01 -23.68
CA ILE A 26 5.01 3.46 -23.79
C ILE A 26 4.56 3.83 -25.21
N THR A 27 5.18 3.21 -26.22
CA THR A 27 4.82 3.38 -27.63
C THR A 27 3.37 2.95 -27.90
N GLU A 28 2.93 1.82 -27.33
CA GLU A 28 1.55 1.34 -27.43
C GLU A 28 0.57 2.31 -26.76
N ILE A 29 0.91 2.85 -25.59
CA ILE A 29 0.05 3.77 -24.84
C ILE A 29 -0.18 5.05 -25.64
N ILE A 30 0.89 5.70 -26.09
CA ILE A 30 0.83 6.91 -26.93
C ILE A 30 -0.06 6.66 -28.16
N ARG A 31 0.14 5.53 -28.85
CA ARG A 31 -0.68 5.15 -30.02
C ARG A 31 -2.14 4.92 -29.66
N SER A 32 -2.43 4.35 -28.50
CA SER A 32 -3.81 4.11 -28.03
C SER A 32 -4.58 5.40 -27.75
N GLN A 33 -3.89 6.51 -27.48
CA GLN A 33 -4.47 7.86 -27.33
C GLN A 33 -4.65 8.59 -28.68
N GLY A 34 -4.35 7.92 -29.80
CA GLY A 34 -4.52 8.43 -31.15
C GLY A 34 -3.31 9.18 -31.72
N TYR A 35 -2.16 9.13 -31.04
CA TYR A 35 -0.93 9.74 -31.54
C TYR A 35 -0.18 8.81 -32.48
N LYS A 36 0.42 9.36 -33.53
CA LYS A 36 1.38 8.65 -34.38
C LYS A 36 2.79 9.03 -33.98
N ILE A 37 3.64 8.03 -33.72
CA ILE A 37 5.06 8.27 -33.47
C ILE A 37 5.78 8.29 -34.81
N ILE A 38 6.39 9.43 -35.12
CA ILE A 38 7.16 9.68 -36.34
C ILE A 38 8.63 9.72 -35.95
N ARG A 39 9.42 8.86 -36.59
CA ARG A 39 10.86 8.86 -36.42
C ARG A 39 11.52 9.83 -37.39
N PHE A 40 12.59 10.51 -36.97
CA PHE A 40 13.31 11.44 -37.83
C PHE A 40 14.82 11.43 -37.57
N GLY A 41 15.60 11.70 -38.61
CA GLY A 41 17.03 11.99 -38.53
C GLY A 41 17.31 13.49 -38.61
N LYS A 42 18.35 13.94 -37.90
CA LYS A 42 18.83 15.33 -37.98
C LYS A 42 19.58 15.65 -39.28
N ALA A 43 20.20 14.64 -39.90
CA ALA A 43 20.99 14.81 -41.12
C ALA A 43 20.22 14.39 -42.39
N TYR A 44 19.41 13.35 -42.30
CA TYR A 44 18.67 12.79 -43.42
C TYR A 44 17.35 12.20 -42.95
N ASN A 45 16.29 12.47 -43.71
CA ASN A 45 14.96 11.90 -43.52
C ASN A 45 14.50 11.25 -44.82
N GLU A 46 13.63 10.24 -44.71
CA GLU A 46 12.90 9.75 -45.87
C GLU A 46 12.03 10.86 -46.48
N LYS A 47 11.82 10.80 -47.80
CA LYS A 47 11.10 11.84 -48.55
C LYS A 47 9.74 12.21 -47.95
N ASN A 48 8.97 11.23 -47.47
CA ASN A 48 7.65 11.46 -46.91
C ASN A 48 7.71 12.19 -45.55
N ILE A 49 8.71 11.86 -44.72
CA ILE A 49 8.94 12.52 -43.43
C ILE A 49 9.40 13.96 -43.67
N GLU A 50 10.27 14.18 -44.65
CA GLU A 50 10.74 15.52 -45.03
C GLU A 50 9.58 16.41 -45.54
N ILE A 51 8.68 15.86 -46.37
CA ILE A 51 7.45 16.56 -46.80
C ILE A 51 6.58 16.93 -45.59
N LEU A 52 6.41 16.01 -44.64
CA LEU A 52 5.61 16.23 -43.44
C LEU A 52 6.22 17.35 -42.56
N ILE A 53 7.51 17.27 -42.25
CA ILE A 53 8.23 18.27 -41.45
C ILE A 53 8.12 19.65 -42.10
N ASN A 54 8.25 19.72 -43.42
CA ASN A 54 8.20 20.97 -44.17
C ASN A 54 6.79 21.54 -44.25
N GLY A 55 5.79 20.68 -44.49
CA GLY A 55 4.38 21.08 -44.56
C GLY A 55 3.82 21.57 -43.22
N LEU A 56 4.40 21.13 -42.10
CA LEU A 56 4.04 21.55 -40.75
C LEU A 56 4.99 22.61 -40.16
N GLU A 57 5.97 23.08 -40.94
CA GLU A 57 6.97 24.08 -40.53
C GLU A 57 7.81 23.67 -39.29
N LEU A 58 8.10 22.38 -39.12
CA LEU A 58 8.73 21.81 -37.91
C LEU A 58 10.27 21.74 -37.96
N LYS A 59 10.92 22.30 -39.00
CA LYS A 59 12.39 22.21 -39.17
C LYS A 59 13.17 22.68 -37.95
N GLY A 60 12.78 23.80 -37.35
CA GLY A 60 13.45 24.33 -36.16
C GLY A 60 13.39 23.37 -34.97
N TYR A 61 12.26 22.70 -34.78
CA TYR A 61 12.07 21.74 -33.70
C TYR A 61 12.89 20.46 -33.91
N VAL A 62 12.90 19.93 -35.13
CA VAL A 62 13.72 18.77 -35.52
C VAL A 62 15.21 19.00 -35.29
N GLN A 63 15.69 20.23 -35.46
CA GLN A 63 17.09 20.57 -35.20
C GLN A 63 17.39 20.78 -33.71
N ALA A 64 16.44 21.34 -32.96
CA ALA A 64 16.65 21.73 -31.57
C ALA A 64 16.39 20.60 -30.55
N TYR A 65 15.49 19.66 -30.87
CA TYR A 65 15.00 18.67 -29.92
C TYR A 65 15.18 17.24 -30.44
N SER A 66 15.37 16.29 -29.53
CA SER A 66 15.44 14.86 -29.83
C SER A 66 14.08 14.16 -29.74
N ALA A 67 13.10 14.78 -29.09
CA ALA A 67 11.69 14.41 -29.14
C ALA A 67 10.83 15.65 -28.93
N PHE A 68 9.61 15.64 -29.47
CA PHE A 68 8.60 16.68 -29.21
C PHE A 68 7.22 16.21 -29.69
N THR A 69 6.17 16.73 -29.06
CA THR A 69 4.78 16.44 -29.43
C THR A 69 4.16 17.59 -30.21
N TYR A 70 3.57 17.28 -31.36
CA TYR A 70 2.78 18.18 -32.19
C TYR A 70 1.30 17.76 -32.18
N THR A 71 0.40 18.67 -31.84
CA THR A 71 -1.04 18.47 -31.88
C THR A 71 -1.75 19.69 -32.47
N ASP A 72 -2.54 19.48 -33.51
CA ASP A 72 -3.51 20.44 -34.04
C ASP A 72 -4.89 19.77 -34.21
N ASP A 73 -5.82 20.46 -34.88
CA ASP A 73 -7.18 19.94 -35.12
C ASP A 73 -7.21 18.66 -35.99
N LYS A 74 -6.13 18.34 -36.71
CA LYS A 74 -6.07 17.25 -37.70
C LYS A 74 -5.08 16.15 -37.36
N TYR A 75 -4.00 16.48 -36.65
CA TYR A 75 -2.83 15.66 -36.47
C TYR A 75 -2.44 15.61 -34.99
N ARG A 76 -2.14 14.41 -34.53
CA ARG A 76 -1.56 14.11 -33.22
C ARG A 76 -0.30 13.29 -33.46
N LEU A 77 0.85 13.94 -33.36
CA LEU A 77 2.14 13.38 -33.75
C LEU A 77 3.13 13.52 -32.60
N VAL A 78 3.90 12.47 -32.36
CA VAL A 78 5.06 12.50 -31.47
C VAL A 78 6.29 12.25 -32.33
N PHE A 79 7.17 13.22 -32.40
CA PHE A 79 8.42 13.12 -33.14
C PHE A 79 9.51 12.57 -32.22
N LEU A 80 10.33 11.66 -32.72
CA LEU A 80 11.42 11.05 -31.97
C LEU A 80 12.64 10.81 -32.88
N GLU A 81 13.81 11.23 -32.43
CA GLU A 81 15.06 11.09 -33.17
C GLU A 81 15.43 9.61 -33.40
N ASP A 82 15.98 9.30 -34.59
CA ASP A 82 16.27 7.92 -34.98
C ASP A 82 17.50 7.31 -34.32
N ASN A 83 18.53 8.14 -34.08
CA ASN A 83 19.85 7.69 -33.64
C ASN A 83 20.06 7.86 -32.12
N ILE A 84 19.09 7.38 -31.35
CA ILE A 84 19.14 7.39 -29.87
C ILE A 84 19.03 5.97 -29.33
N SER A 85 19.55 5.75 -28.13
CA SER A 85 19.44 4.44 -27.46
C SER A 85 18.00 4.12 -27.06
N GLU A 86 17.66 2.85 -26.84
CA GLU A 86 16.32 2.46 -26.38
C GLU A 86 15.96 3.06 -25.02
N ASP A 87 16.93 3.13 -24.09
CA ASP A 87 16.73 3.74 -22.76
C ASP A 87 16.44 5.24 -22.87
N GLU A 88 17.16 5.93 -23.75
CA GLU A 88 16.94 7.35 -24.02
C GLU A 88 15.59 7.58 -24.72
N ALA A 89 15.25 6.76 -25.72
CA ALA A 89 13.94 6.79 -26.38
C ALA A 89 12.80 6.56 -25.38
N LEU A 90 12.98 5.64 -24.43
CA LEU A 90 12.01 5.38 -23.36
C LEU A 90 11.82 6.62 -22.49
N ILE A 91 12.91 7.26 -22.06
CA ILE A 91 12.85 8.50 -21.26
C ILE A 91 12.14 9.61 -22.02
N LEU A 92 12.55 9.86 -23.26
CA LEU A 92 11.99 10.92 -24.11
C LEU A 92 10.52 10.70 -24.41
N LEU A 93 10.12 9.49 -24.81
CA LEU A 93 8.70 9.19 -25.04
C LEU A 93 7.87 9.26 -23.76
N THR A 94 8.44 8.93 -22.60
CA THR A 94 7.74 9.08 -21.33
C THR A 94 7.55 10.56 -20.97
N HIS A 95 8.51 11.41 -21.33
CA HIS A 95 8.40 12.87 -21.18
C HIS A 95 7.31 13.46 -22.07
N GLU A 96 7.30 13.08 -23.35
CA GLU A 96 6.24 13.46 -24.28
C GLU A 96 4.86 12.95 -23.82
N GLU A 97 4.78 11.71 -23.31
CA GLU A 97 3.57 11.20 -22.68
C GLU A 97 3.18 12.01 -21.44
N GLY A 98 4.15 12.53 -20.68
CA GLY A 98 3.91 13.45 -19.57
C GLY A 98 3.16 14.71 -20.03
N HIS A 99 3.53 15.27 -21.19
CA HIS A 99 2.78 16.37 -21.77
C HIS A 99 1.40 15.94 -22.25
N ILE A 100 1.29 14.79 -22.93
CA ILE A 100 0.01 14.26 -23.45
C ILE A 100 -0.98 14.02 -22.32
N TYR A 101 -0.56 13.28 -21.30
CA TYR A 101 -1.41 12.80 -20.23
C TYR A 101 -1.86 13.92 -19.27
N ASN A 102 -0.98 14.90 -19.01
CA ASN A 102 -1.31 16.04 -18.16
C ASN A 102 -1.94 17.22 -18.93
N GLY A 103 -2.06 17.10 -20.26
CA GLY A 103 -2.70 18.12 -21.09
C GLY A 103 -1.89 19.41 -21.19
N HIS A 104 -0.56 19.31 -21.26
CA HIS A 104 0.36 20.45 -21.39
C HIS A 104 0.39 21.01 -22.83
N PHE A 105 -0.80 21.22 -23.38
CA PHE A 105 -1.04 21.91 -24.64
C PHE A 105 -1.84 23.16 -24.29
N GLY A 106 -1.16 24.31 -24.23
CA GLY A 106 -1.84 25.59 -24.04
C GLY A 106 -2.55 26.00 -25.33
N GLU A 107 -2.37 27.25 -25.76
CA GLU A 107 -2.85 27.73 -27.07
C GLU A 107 -1.91 27.31 -28.23
N THR A 108 -0.99 26.38 -27.99
CA THR A 108 0.13 26.09 -28.89
C THR A 108 0.07 24.67 -29.41
N VAL A 109 0.43 24.50 -30.69
CA VAL A 109 0.47 23.18 -31.35
C VAL A 109 1.63 22.29 -30.87
N ILE A 110 2.63 22.87 -30.21
CA ILE A 110 3.74 22.13 -29.59
C ILE A 110 3.57 22.15 -28.08
N ALA A 111 3.75 20.99 -27.45
CA ALA A 111 3.74 20.86 -25.98
C ALA A 111 4.94 21.59 -25.33
N GLY A 112 4.82 21.94 -24.04
CA GLY A 112 6.00 22.27 -23.23
C GLY A 112 6.62 23.66 -23.45
N LYS A 113 5.90 24.60 -24.09
CA LYS A 113 6.42 25.98 -24.24
C LYS A 113 6.59 26.74 -22.91
N ASN A 114 5.92 26.30 -21.84
CA ASN A 114 6.05 26.88 -20.50
C ASN A 114 7.07 26.09 -19.67
N THR A 115 7.93 26.79 -18.92
CA THR A 115 8.93 26.20 -18.03
C THR A 115 8.31 25.33 -16.94
N LEU A 116 7.09 25.66 -16.50
CA LEU A 116 6.38 24.84 -15.53
C LEU A 116 5.98 23.48 -16.12
N ASP A 117 5.40 23.47 -17.32
CA ASP A 117 4.94 22.27 -18.01
C ASP A 117 6.11 21.29 -18.28
N GLU A 118 7.27 21.84 -18.67
CA GLU A 118 8.52 21.08 -18.84
C GLU A 118 9.00 20.46 -17.52
N PHE A 119 8.98 21.23 -16.43
CA PHE A 119 9.33 20.72 -15.11
C PHE A 119 8.37 19.60 -14.67
N GLU A 120 7.08 19.78 -14.91
CA GLU A 120 6.05 18.80 -14.57
C GLU A 120 6.16 17.52 -15.40
N ALA A 121 6.46 17.62 -16.70
CA ALA A 121 6.72 16.45 -17.56
C ALA A 121 7.98 15.68 -17.14
N ASN A 122 9.04 16.37 -16.74
CA ASN A 122 10.25 15.74 -16.20
C ASN A 122 9.98 14.98 -14.89
N GLU A 123 9.25 15.59 -13.94
CA GLU A 123 8.86 14.93 -12.69
C GLU A 123 7.94 13.71 -12.95
N PHE A 124 7.00 13.83 -13.88
CA PHE A 124 6.14 12.73 -14.29
C PHE A 124 6.99 11.53 -14.78
N THR A 125 7.92 11.78 -15.69
CA THR A 125 8.85 10.78 -16.23
C THR A 125 9.62 10.08 -15.13
N HIS A 126 10.17 10.84 -14.18
CA HIS A 126 10.87 10.27 -13.03
C HIS A 126 9.98 9.26 -12.29
N TYR A 127 8.76 9.64 -11.91
CA TYR A 127 7.89 8.77 -11.10
C TYR A 127 7.36 7.55 -11.88
N VAL A 128 7.17 7.67 -13.20
CA VAL A 128 6.71 6.56 -14.05
C VAL A 128 7.82 5.54 -14.28
N ILE A 129 9.05 5.98 -14.56
CA ILE A 129 10.19 5.08 -14.81
C ILE A 129 10.67 4.43 -13.50
N ASN A 130 10.64 5.17 -12.39
CA ASN A 130 11.14 4.72 -11.10
C ASN A 130 10.01 4.63 -10.03
N PRO A 131 9.01 3.74 -10.19
CA PRO A 131 7.92 3.64 -9.24
C PRO A 131 8.42 3.10 -7.90
N THR A 132 8.23 3.89 -6.84
CA THR A 132 8.61 3.51 -5.47
C THR A 132 7.91 2.22 -5.03
N LYS A 133 8.54 1.42 -4.15
CA LYS A 133 7.99 0.13 -3.67
C LYS A 133 6.59 0.23 -3.05
N ILE A 134 6.24 1.39 -2.46
CA ILE A 134 4.93 1.66 -1.84
C ILE A 134 3.81 1.73 -2.90
N SER A 135 4.10 2.24 -4.10
CA SER A 135 3.13 2.26 -5.20
C SER A 135 2.79 0.86 -5.71
N LYS A 136 3.77 -0.06 -5.72
CA LYS A 136 3.56 -1.47 -6.10
C LYS A 136 2.60 -2.17 -5.13
N ALA A 137 2.70 -1.88 -3.83
CA ALA A 137 1.80 -2.42 -2.81
C ALA A 137 0.38 -1.86 -2.92
N THR A 138 0.22 -0.55 -3.15
CA THR A 138 -1.11 0.08 -3.26
C THR A 138 -1.86 -0.33 -4.53
N THR A 139 -1.17 -0.59 -5.64
CA THR A 139 -1.79 -1.18 -6.84
C THR A 139 -2.25 -2.61 -6.58
N LEU A 140 -1.48 -3.40 -5.82
CA LEU A 140 -1.87 -4.76 -5.44
C LEU A 140 -3.10 -4.78 -4.53
N VAL A 141 -3.15 -3.90 -3.52
CA VAL A 141 -4.32 -3.71 -2.65
C VAL A 141 -5.54 -3.22 -3.43
N SER A 142 -5.36 -2.28 -4.36
CA SER A 142 -6.44 -1.78 -5.20
C SER A 142 -7.03 -2.84 -6.14
N ASN A 143 -6.23 -3.81 -6.57
CA ASN A 143 -6.68 -4.88 -7.45
C ASN A 143 -7.33 -6.05 -6.67
N HIS A 144 -7.10 -6.14 -5.36
CA HIS A 144 -7.64 -7.17 -4.48
C HIS A 144 -8.37 -6.58 -3.26
N LYS A 145 -9.25 -5.58 -3.49
CA LYS A 145 -9.98 -4.88 -2.41
C LYS A 145 -10.67 -5.83 -1.43
N VAL A 146 -11.30 -6.89 -1.95
CA VAL A 146 -12.02 -7.89 -1.12
C VAL A 146 -11.06 -8.69 -0.25
N ALA A 147 -9.95 -9.18 -0.81
CA ALA A 147 -8.95 -9.93 -0.04
C ALA A 147 -8.27 -9.06 1.02
N SER A 148 -8.01 -7.78 0.72
CA SER A 148 -7.45 -6.84 1.69
C SER A 148 -8.38 -6.59 2.88
N ILE A 149 -9.69 -6.48 2.65
CA ILE A 149 -10.69 -6.33 3.73
C ILE A 149 -10.71 -7.58 4.61
N ILE A 150 -10.70 -8.78 4.02
CA ILE A 150 -10.69 -10.05 4.75
C ILE A 150 -9.45 -10.16 5.64
N VAL A 151 -8.26 -9.84 5.12
CA VAL A 151 -7.02 -9.87 5.90
C VAL A 151 -7.07 -8.87 7.05
N SER A 152 -7.59 -7.65 6.84
CA SER A 152 -7.74 -6.66 7.91
C SER A 152 -8.69 -7.13 9.02
N ILE A 153 -9.79 -7.81 8.67
CA ILE A 153 -10.71 -8.40 9.64
C ILE A 153 -10.02 -9.50 10.46
N PHE A 154 -9.26 -10.39 9.80
CA PHE A 154 -8.50 -11.44 10.49
C PHE A 154 -7.46 -10.87 11.47
N VAL A 155 -6.74 -9.81 11.08
CA VAL A 155 -5.76 -9.15 11.96
C VAL A 155 -6.44 -8.53 13.18
N LEU A 156 -7.56 -7.81 12.99
CA LEU A 156 -8.33 -7.24 14.10
C LEU A 156 -8.87 -8.33 15.04
N PHE A 157 -9.34 -9.46 14.48
CA PHE A 157 -9.81 -10.60 15.26
C PHE A 157 -8.67 -11.22 16.09
N ALA A 158 -7.49 -11.42 15.50
CA ALA A 158 -6.33 -11.96 16.20
C ALA A 158 -5.85 -11.04 17.35
N ILE A 159 -5.89 -9.73 17.15
CA ILE A 159 -5.59 -8.74 18.20
C ILE A 159 -6.65 -8.83 19.31
N GLY A 160 -7.95 -8.91 18.97
CA GLY A 160 -9.02 -9.04 19.95
C GLY A 160 -8.91 -10.30 20.82
N VAL A 161 -8.61 -11.45 20.22
CA VAL A 161 -8.37 -12.72 20.94
C VAL A 161 -7.16 -12.60 21.88
N SER A 162 -6.10 -11.92 21.45
CA SER A 162 -4.90 -11.74 22.28
C SER A 162 -5.14 -10.88 23.52
N ILE A 163 -6.02 -9.89 23.43
CA ILE A 163 -6.41 -9.01 24.55
C ILE A 163 -7.40 -9.70 25.51
N ALA A 164 -8.25 -10.60 25.00
CA ALA A 164 -9.24 -11.33 25.81
C ALA A 164 -8.64 -12.50 26.64
N ASN A 165 -7.50 -13.04 26.25
CA ASN A 165 -6.83 -14.14 26.97
C ASN A 165 -6.45 -13.81 28.43
N PRO A 166 -5.80 -12.67 28.75
CA PRO A 166 -5.42 -12.37 30.14
C PRO A 166 -6.61 -12.08 31.06
N SER A 167 -7.76 -11.62 30.54
CA SER A 167 -8.96 -11.35 31.33
C SER A 167 -9.74 -12.62 31.67
N MET A 168 -9.75 -13.62 30.78
CA MET A 168 -10.31 -14.95 31.06
C MET A 168 -9.50 -15.75 32.09
N LEU A 169 -8.16 -15.65 32.07
CA LEU A 169 -7.31 -16.37 33.03
C LEU A 169 -7.47 -15.86 34.48
N LYS A 170 -7.80 -14.57 34.65
CA LYS A 170 -7.95 -13.94 35.96
C LYS A 170 -9.15 -14.46 36.76
N HIS A 171 -10.17 -15.02 36.09
CA HIS A 171 -11.36 -15.53 36.77
C HIS A 171 -11.16 -16.92 37.40
N GLN A 172 -10.25 -17.75 36.86
CA GLN A 172 -9.96 -19.08 37.41
C GLN A 172 -9.08 -19.04 38.67
N THR A 173 -8.32 -17.97 38.91
CA THR A 173 -7.37 -17.90 40.04
C THR A 173 -7.98 -17.43 41.35
N TYR A 174 -9.23 -16.94 41.36
CA TYR A 174 -9.89 -16.42 42.56
C TYR A 174 -10.04 -17.47 43.68
N TYR A 175 -10.21 -18.75 43.34
CA TYR A 175 -10.36 -19.86 44.31
C TYR A 175 -9.10 -20.71 44.49
N GLY A 176 -8.00 -20.37 43.80
CA GLY A 176 -6.88 -21.27 43.60
C GLY A 176 -6.01 -21.58 44.82
N ASN A 177 -6.17 -20.92 45.97
CA ASN A 177 -5.18 -20.99 47.07
C ASN A 177 -5.79 -21.44 48.40
N TYR A 178 -6.77 -22.35 48.36
CA TYR A 178 -7.37 -22.89 49.57
C TYR A 178 -6.96 -24.34 49.84
N TYR A 179 -6.97 -24.70 51.12
CA TYR A 179 -6.50 -25.98 51.64
C TYR A 179 -7.51 -26.57 52.62
N VAL A 180 -7.61 -27.90 52.63
CA VAL A 180 -8.47 -28.66 53.56
C VAL A 180 -7.66 -29.81 54.17
N SER A 181 -7.95 -30.17 55.42
CA SER A 181 -7.46 -31.44 55.97
C SER A 181 -8.32 -32.61 55.44
N PRO A 182 -7.83 -33.85 55.39
CA PRO A 182 -8.55 -34.96 54.77
C PRO A 182 -9.96 -35.17 55.32
N THR A 183 -10.13 -34.95 56.62
CA THR A 183 -11.42 -35.07 57.34
C THR A 183 -12.10 -33.71 57.64
N GLY A 184 -11.56 -32.61 57.14
CA GLY A 184 -12.07 -31.26 57.43
C GLY A 184 -13.33 -30.92 56.64
N THR A 185 -14.25 -30.21 57.29
CA THR A 185 -15.47 -29.63 56.66
C THR A 185 -15.30 -28.17 56.27
N ARG A 186 -14.12 -27.57 56.54
CA ARG A 186 -13.83 -26.18 56.24
C ARG A 186 -12.57 -26.02 55.41
N TYR A 187 -12.56 -25.09 54.47
CA TYR A 187 -11.36 -24.74 53.70
C TYR A 187 -10.68 -23.48 54.26
N HIS A 188 -9.38 -23.39 54.08
CA HIS A 188 -8.49 -22.45 54.76
C HIS A 188 -7.44 -21.85 53.82
N LYS A 189 -6.87 -20.68 54.17
CA LYS A 189 -5.58 -20.20 53.61
C LYS A 189 -4.42 -21.07 54.15
N GLU A 190 -3.35 -21.22 53.37
CA GLU A 190 -2.22 -22.13 53.66
C GLU A 190 -1.60 -21.94 55.06
N ASP A 191 -1.55 -20.69 55.51
CA ASP A 191 -0.92 -20.18 56.73
C ASP A 191 -1.89 -20.11 57.93
N CYS A 192 -3.14 -20.54 57.76
CA CYS A 192 -4.13 -20.52 58.82
C CYS A 192 -3.67 -21.37 60.02
N PHE A 193 -3.78 -20.81 61.22
CA PHE A 193 -3.41 -21.44 62.49
C PHE A 193 -3.88 -22.90 62.64
N TYR A 194 -5.08 -23.23 62.15
CA TYR A 194 -5.66 -24.59 62.26
C TYR A 194 -5.05 -25.64 61.32
N ILE A 195 -4.33 -25.21 60.27
CA ILE A 195 -3.79 -26.11 59.24
C ILE A 195 -2.32 -25.86 58.92
N ARG A 196 -1.71 -24.75 59.35
CA ARG A 196 -0.34 -24.38 58.96
C ARG A 196 0.68 -25.47 59.28
N ASP A 197 0.53 -26.12 60.44
CA ASP A 197 1.43 -27.15 60.95
C ASP A 197 1.02 -28.58 60.55
N LYS A 198 -0.06 -28.74 59.77
CA LYS A 198 -0.53 -30.06 59.30
C LYS A 198 0.19 -30.44 58.01
N THR A 199 0.88 -31.59 58.04
CA THR A 199 1.52 -32.18 56.84
C THR A 199 0.53 -32.84 55.89
N THR A 200 -0.69 -33.13 56.36
CA THR A 200 -1.74 -33.82 55.58
C THR A 200 -2.71 -32.87 54.88
N LYS A 201 -2.45 -31.56 54.85
CA LYS A 201 -3.30 -30.59 54.15
C LYS A 201 -3.21 -30.78 52.63
N GLY A 202 -4.37 -30.85 51.98
CA GLY A 202 -4.48 -30.91 50.52
C GLY A 202 -5.03 -29.59 49.97
N ARG A 203 -4.55 -29.18 48.79
CA ARG A 203 -5.11 -28.04 48.05
C ARG A 203 -6.49 -28.44 47.50
N VAL A 204 -7.44 -27.51 47.53
CA VAL A 204 -8.81 -27.73 47.01
C VAL A 204 -9.11 -26.81 45.83
N THR A 205 -9.88 -27.34 44.88
CA THR A 205 -10.46 -26.60 43.75
C THR A 205 -11.86 -26.09 44.09
N LYS A 206 -12.46 -25.28 43.21
CA LYS A 206 -13.84 -24.82 43.39
C LYS A 206 -14.82 -25.99 43.36
N GLU A 207 -14.59 -26.93 42.46
CA GLU A 207 -15.37 -28.15 42.29
C GLU A 207 -15.32 -29.01 43.56
N ASP A 208 -14.16 -29.07 44.24
CA ASP A 208 -14.03 -29.75 45.52
C ASP A 208 -14.82 -29.07 46.65
N ILE A 209 -14.82 -27.73 46.69
CA ILE A 209 -15.54 -26.95 47.70
C ILE A 209 -17.05 -27.13 47.54
N GLU A 210 -17.56 -26.99 46.31
CA GLU A 210 -18.98 -27.15 46.00
C GLU A 210 -19.41 -28.62 46.13
N GLY A 211 -18.64 -29.55 45.58
CA GLY A 211 -18.96 -30.99 45.58
C GLY A 211 -18.92 -31.64 46.95
N ARG A 212 -18.08 -31.13 47.87
CA ARG A 212 -18.00 -31.60 49.26
C ARG A 212 -18.74 -30.71 50.25
N ASN A 213 -19.39 -29.65 49.77
CA ASN A 213 -20.10 -28.64 50.58
C ASN A 213 -19.23 -28.09 51.74
N LEU A 214 -18.01 -27.66 51.42
CA LEU A 214 -17.06 -27.15 52.41
C LEU A 214 -17.37 -25.69 52.77
N GLU A 215 -17.34 -25.39 54.06
CA GLU A 215 -17.55 -24.01 54.53
C GLU A 215 -16.24 -23.21 54.62
N PRO A 216 -16.28 -21.88 54.48
CA PRO A 216 -15.11 -21.05 54.75
C PRO A 216 -14.69 -21.12 56.23
N CYS A 217 -13.38 -21.06 56.46
CA CYS A 217 -12.83 -20.96 57.82
C CYS A 217 -13.08 -19.57 58.42
N LYS A 218 -13.73 -19.54 59.58
CA LYS A 218 -14.08 -18.30 60.32
C LYS A 218 -12.89 -17.42 60.70
N VAL A 219 -11.67 -17.97 60.76
CA VAL A 219 -10.48 -17.24 61.22
C VAL A 219 -9.66 -16.67 60.07
N CYS A 220 -9.48 -17.42 58.97
CA CYS A 220 -8.66 -16.96 57.84
C CYS A 220 -9.47 -16.45 56.65
N LEU A 221 -10.80 -16.67 56.66
CA LEU A 221 -11.75 -16.24 55.63
C LEU A 221 -13.02 -15.63 56.24
N PRO A 222 -12.91 -14.66 57.18
CA PRO A 222 -14.10 -13.98 57.71
C PRO A 222 -14.89 -13.27 56.61
N GLU A 223 -14.24 -12.79 55.56
CA GLU A 223 -14.85 -12.07 54.43
C GLU A 223 -15.76 -12.91 53.52
N LEU A 224 -15.66 -14.25 53.58
CA LEU A 224 -16.45 -15.15 52.74
C LEU A 224 -17.67 -15.72 53.47
N ARG A 225 -18.02 -15.14 54.61
CA ARG A 225 -19.23 -15.50 55.33
C ARG A 225 -20.38 -14.70 54.76
N ASP A 226 -21.42 -15.40 54.33
CA ASP A 226 -22.75 -14.82 54.25
C ASP A 226 -23.23 -14.68 55.70
N ASP A 227 -23.19 -13.45 56.21
CA ASP A 227 -23.69 -13.14 57.54
C ASP A 227 -25.24 -13.13 57.48
N GLU A 228 -25.86 -14.22 57.94
CA GLU A 228 -27.20 -14.18 58.58
C GLU A 228 -27.04 -13.99 60.10
#